data_AF-A0A960VXP7-F1
#
_entry.id   AF-A0A960VXP7-F1
#
_cell.length_a   1.000
_cell.length_b   1.000
_cell.length_c   1.000
_cell.angle_alpha   90.00
_cell.angle_beta   90.00
_cell.angle_gamma   90.00
#
_symmetry.space_group_name_H-M   'P 1'
#
loop_
_entity.id
_entity.type
_entity.pdbx_description
1 polymer ?
#
loop_
_entity_poly.entity_id
_entity_poly.type
_entity_poly.pdbx_seq_one_letter_code
_entity_poly.pdbx_strand_id
1 'polypeptide(L)'
;MAIKEYLKIDLKKPELEGEQLSIFTKKDKFKKELELCYSRLESIEICNSNSKTRDSLILVDHLIVDIVNLVLNFQDSDPINKLSEIEQNIPNFPEELQPKAKELLTIFSLEISDDEKSEKLESSLGDFLFSTEKYYKKTTKQPHFITPIDEYKKKIKIQSLLFLIVFAIFSTSVFKLYKIFEAKTYKLKNDIVQVYYFPKNENLGKPLEENSIKAEISPSIEWKTILLPFPSPTDVGKIRIDPVNQNRAKLQIKEIQYLDKDKKVIAGRDFKITQNNLVENMDQIFEVRMVKIDSKAKSEYIQAETIDDNPFFYLDIGNFSNVSYIQITMRYIEKYKQF
;
A
#
# COMPACT_ATOMS: atom_id res chain seq x y z
N MET A 1 -23.88 -26.80 -12.98
CA MET A 1 -24.24 -25.38 -12.79
C MET A 1 -23.63 -24.57 -13.92
N ALA A 2 -24.44 -23.96 -14.77
CA ALA A 2 -23.95 -23.22 -15.93
C ALA A 2 -23.50 -21.81 -15.50
N ILE A 3 -22.47 -21.23 -16.13
CA ILE A 3 -21.97 -19.87 -15.83
C ILE A 3 -23.11 -18.83 -15.81
N LYS A 4 -24.14 -19.03 -16.65
CA LYS A 4 -25.36 -18.21 -16.71
C LYS A 4 -26.12 -18.10 -15.38
N GLU A 5 -26.06 -19.10 -14.51
CA GLU A 5 -26.78 -19.10 -13.23
C GLU A 5 -26.12 -18.15 -12.21
N TYR A 6 -24.82 -17.92 -12.30
CA TYR A 6 -24.10 -16.95 -11.47
C TYR A 6 -24.33 -15.49 -11.93
N LEU A 7 -24.79 -15.27 -13.16
CA LEU A 7 -25.16 -13.94 -13.67
C LEU A 7 -26.56 -13.51 -13.27
N LYS A 8 -27.46 -14.45 -12.92
CA LYS A 8 -28.78 -14.11 -12.37
C LYS A 8 -28.63 -13.69 -10.91
N ILE A 9 -28.75 -12.40 -10.64
CA ILE A 9 -28.75 -11.86 -9.28
C ILE A 9 -30.08 -12.25 -8.63
N ASP A 10 -30.01 -13.08 -7.60
CA ASP A 10 -31.15 -13.37 -6.74
C ASP A 10 -30.74 -12.98 -5.32
N LEU A 11 -31.35 -11.92 -4.81
CA LEU A 11 -31.04 -11.36 -3.49
C LEU A 11 -31.88 -12.02 -2.40
N LYS A 12 -32.93 -12.78 -2.74
CA LYS A 12 -33.78 -13.39 -1.73
C LYS A 12 -33.08 -14.62 -1.18
N LYS A 13 -32.86 -14.65 0.14
CA LYS A 13 -32.38 -15.84 0.84
C LYS A 13 -33.44 -16.95 0.66
N PRO A 14 -33.05 -18.18 0.29
CA PRO A 14 -34.00 -19.27 0.13
C PRO A 14 -34.64 -19.61 1.48
N GLU A 15 -35.94 -19.87 1.45
CA GLU A 15 -36.68 -20.40 2.58
C GLU A 15 -36.33 -21.89 2.74
N LEU A 16 -36.19 -22.35 3.99
CA LEU A 16 -35.87 -23.74 4.30
C LEU A 16 -37.07 -24.39 4.98
N GLU A 17 -37.42 -25.59 4.55
CA GLU A 17 -38.52 -26.37 5.13
C GLU A 17 -38.08 -27.81 5.40
N GLY A 18 -38.76 -28.46 6.35
CA GLY A 18 -38.56 -29.87 6.69
C GLY A 18 -37.11 -30.25 6.99
N GLU A 19 -36.61 -31.27 6.31
CA GLU A 19 -35.27 -31.85 6.48
C GLU A 19 -34.13 -30.83 6.22
N GLN A 20 -34.33 -29.89 5.30
CA GLN A 20 -33.29 -28.89 5.01
C GLN A 20 -33.12 -27.91 6.17
N LEU A 21 -34.21 -27.57 6.86
CA LEU A 21 -34.18 -26.73 8.04
C LEU A 21 -33.52 -27.45 9.22
N SER A 22 -33.79 -28.75 9.41
CA SER A 22 -33.14 -29.54 10.46
C SER A 22 -31.64 -29.66 10.23
N ILE A 23 -31.21 -29.94 8.99
CA ILE A 23 -29.79 -29.96 8.60
C ILE A 23 -29.12 -28.61 8.86
N PHE A 24 -29.75 -27.51 8.43
CA PHE A 24 -29.21 -26.16 8.63
C PHE A 24 -29.07 -25.84 10.12
N THR A 25 -30.09 -26.14 10.91
CA THR A 25 -30.10 -25.90 12.37
C THR A 25 -29.04 -26.72 13.06
N LYS A 26 -28.89 -28.00 12.68
CA LYS A 26 -27.83 -28.89 13.20
C LYS A 26 -26.44 -28.33 12.91
N LYS A 27 -26.21 -27.84 11.69
CA LYS A 27 -24.94 -27.21 11.32
C LYS A 27 -24.65 -25.93 12.11
N ASP A 28 -25.67 -25.07 12.26
CA ASP A 28 -25.54 -23.80 12.98
C ASP A 28 -25.29 -24.04 14.47
N LYS A 29 -26.02 -24.99 15.08
CA LYS A 29 -25.82 -25.42 16.46
C LYS A 29 -24.41 -25.97 16.68
N PHE A 30 -23.97 -26.92 15.84
CA PHE A 30 -22.62 -27.48 15.93
C PHE A 30 -21.55 -26.39 15.86
N LYS A 31 -21.69 -25.44 14.93
CA LYS A 31 -20.72 -24.36 14.79
C LYS A 31 -20.63 -23.49 16.06
N LYS A 32 -21.77 -23.15 16.66
CA LYS A 32 -21.81 -22.36 17.91
C LYS A 32 -21.19 -23.13 19.08
N GLU A 33 -21.52 -24.41 19.22
CA GLU A 33 -20.98 -25.26 20.28
C GLU A 33 -19.46 -25.46 20.11
N LEU A 34 -18.99 -25.58 18.86
CA LEU A 34 -17.57 -25.66 18.54
C LEU A 34 -16.82 -24.39 18.95
N GLU A 35 -17.39 -23.21 18.67
CA GLU A 35 -16.81 -21.91 19.09
C GLU A 35 -16.72 -21.81 20.63
N LEU A 36 -17.72 -22.33 21.36
CA LEU A 36 -17.68 -22.40 22.83
C LEU A 36 -16.58 -23.35 23.34
N CYS A 37 -16.36 -24.49 22.67
CA CYS A 37 -15.28 -25.40 23.01
C CYS A 37 -13.90 -24.74 22.83
N TYR A 38 -13.68 -24.02 21.72
CA TYR A 38 -12.45 -23.26 21.49
C TYR A 38 -12.24 -22.16 22.55
N SER A 39 -13.30 -21.44 22.91
CA SER A 39 -13.20 -20.42 23.96
C SER A 39 -12.84 -21.00 25.34
N ARG A 40 -13.33 -22.20 25.65
CA ARG A 40 -12.95 -22.90 26.90
C ARG A 40 -11.53 -23.45 26.83
N LEU A 41 -11.07 -23.94 25.68
CA LEU A 41 -9.68 -24.33 25.47
C LEU A 41 -8.74 -23.14 25.69
N GLU A 42 -9.05 -21.97 25.13
CA GLU A 42 -8.30 -20.73 25.38
C GLU A 42 -8.27 -20.38 26.88
N SER A 43 -9.38 -20.61 27.60
CA SER A 43 -9.43 -20.39 29.05
C SER A 43 -8.50 -21.35 29.82
N ILE A 44 -8.39 -22.61 29.37
CA ILE A 44 -7.45 -23.61 29.90
C ILE A 44 -6.00 -23.16 29.66
N GLU A 45 -5.67 -22.73 28.44
CA GLU A 45 -4.34 -22.21 28.07
C GLU A 45 -3.95 -21.01 28.96
N ILE A 46 -4.89 -20.10 29.21
CA ILE A 46 -4.70 -18.96 30.11
C ILE A 46 -4.48 -19.43 31.56
N CYS A 47 -5.24 -20.41 32.05
CA CYS A 47 -5.04 -20.95 33.39
C CYS A 47 -3.66 -21.59 33.55
N ASN A 48 -3.24 -22.41 32.59
CA ASN A 48 -1.93 -23.05 32.58
C ASN A 48 -0.78 -22.03 32.51
N SER A 49 -0.90 -21.03 31.63
CA SER A 49 0.07 -19.94 31.49
C SER A 49 0.25 -19.11 32.78
N ASN A 50 -0.77 -19.09 33.65
CA ASN A 50 -0.75 -18.40 34.93
C ASN A 50 -0.52 -19.34 36.13
N SER A 51 -0.08 -20.58 35.88
CA SER A 51 0.16 -21.61 36.91
C SER A 51 -1.07 -21.90 37.80
N LYS A 52 -2.28 -21.74 37.25
CA LYS A 52 -3.56 -22.07 37.90
C LYS A 52 -4.02 -23.47 37.49
N THR A 53 -3.15 -24.45 37.72
CA THR A 53 -3.32 -25.83 37.23
C THR A 53 -4.59 -26.51 37.71
N ARG A 54 -4.99 -26.28 38.97
CA ARG A 54 -6.24 -26.87 39.50
C ARG A 54 -7.49 -26.32 38.83
N ASP A 55 -7.53 -25.02 38.55
CA ASP A 55 -8.65 -24.40 37.83
C ASP A 55 -8.68 -24.91 36.38
N SER A 56 -7.50 -25.07 35.76
CA SER A 56 -7.36 -25.67 34.44
C SER A 56 -7.93 -27.09 34.39
N LEU A 57 -7.54 -27.97 35.32
CA LEU A 57 -8.02 -29.35 35.36
C LEU A 57 -9.55 -29.46 35.49
N ILE A 58 -10.18 -28.57 36.27
CA ILE A 58 -11.65 -28.49 36.35
C ILE A 58 -12.24 -28.11 34.99
N LEU A 59 -11.67 -27.12 34.31
CA LEU A 59 -12.12 -26.70 32.98
C LEU A 59 -11.91 -27.79 31.91
N VAL A 60 -10.83 -28.57 32.04
CA VAL A 60 -10.53 -29.70 31.16
C VAL A 60 -11.64 -30.75 31.24
N ASP A 61 -12.06 -31.17 32.43
CA ASP A 61 -13.16 -32.14 32.61
C ASP A 61 -14.42 -31.69 31.87
N HIS A 62 -14.78 -30.41 32.04
CA HIS A 62 -15.92 -29.81 31.37
C HIS A 62 -15.73 -29.73 29.85
N LEU A 63 -14.54 -29.37 29.36
CA LEU A 63 -14.27 -29.28 27.92
C LEU A 63 -14.38 -30.66 27.25
N ILE A 64 -13.92 -31.73 27.90
CA ILE A 64 -14.00 -33.08 27.32
C ILE A 64 -15.45 -33.48 27.12
N VAL A 65 -16.28 -33.28 28.15
CA VAL A 65 -17.72 -33.56 28.07
C VAL A 65 -18.35 -32.76 26.93
N ASP A 66 -18.00 -31.49 26.78
CA ASP A 66 -18.49 -30.65 25.69
C ASP A 66 -18.08 -31.17 24.31
N ILE A 67 -16.80 -31.54 24.11
CA ILE A 67 -16.31 -32.07 22.81
C ILE A 67 -16.99 -33.41 22.49
N VAL A 68 -17.11 -34.30 23.48
CA VAL A 68 -17.80 -35.58 23.31
C VAL A 68 -19.27 -35.37 22.94
N ASN A 69 -19.96 -34.49 23.67
CA ASN A 69 -21.34 -34.16 23.36
C ASN A 69 -21.50 -33.50 21.99
N LEU A 70 -20.52 -32.74 21.55
CA LEU A 70 -20.50 -32.16 20.21
C LEU A 70 -20.41 -33.24 19.12
N VAL A 71 -19.65 -34.32 19.35
CA VAL A 71 -19.63 -35.50 18.45
C VAL A 71 -20.95 -36.26 18.51
N LEU A 72 -21.44 -36.59 19.71
CA LEU A 72 -22.67 -37.38 19.91
C LEU A 72 -23.91 -36.67 19.36
N ASN A 73 -24.08 -35.37 19.66
CA ASN A 73 -25.16 -34.55 19.11
C ASN A 73 -25.10 -34.50 17.58
N PHE A 74 -23.91 -34.51 16.99
CA PHE A 74 -23.77 -34.53 15.53
C PHE A 74 -24.16 -35.89 14.93
N GLN A 75 -24.05 -36.99 15.69
CA GLN A 75 -24.51 -38.32 15.32
C GLN A 75 -25.95 -38.63 15.77
N ASP A 76 -26.69 -37.63 16.28
CA ASP A 76 -28.03 -37.78 16.86
C ASP A 76 -28.08 -38.84 17.98
N SER A 77 -26.98 -38.96 18.74
CA SER A 77 -26.85 -39.84 19.90
C SER A 77 -27.09 -39.06 21.20
N ASP A 78 -27.51 -39.77 22.25
CA ASP A 78 -27.79 -39.16 23.55
C ASP A 78 -26.52 -38.54 24.17
N PRO A 79 -26.62 -37.34 24.78
CA PRO A 79 -25.48 -36.68 25.40
C PRO A 79 -25.09 -37.36 26.71
N ILE A 80 -23.82 -37.25 27.06
CA ILE A 80 -23.27 -37.65 28.35
C ILE A 80 -23.24 -36.48 29.33
N ASN A 81 -23.29 -36.78 30.61
CA ASN A 81 -23.22 -35.77 31.67
C ASN A 81 -21.93 -35.83 32.50
N LYS A 82 -21.16 -36.92 32.38
CA LYS A 82 -19.97 -37.16 33.19
C LYS A 82 -18.84 -37.75 32.38
N LEU A 83 -17.61 -37.42 32.76
CA LEU A 83 -16.38 -37.96 32.16
C LEU A 83 -16.33 -39.50 32.19
N SER A 84 -16.88 -40.12 33.24
CA SER A 84 -16.93 -41.58 33.39
C SER A 84 -17.74 -42.31 32.31
N GLU A 85 -18.59 -41.60 31.57
CA GLU A 85 -19.44 -42.18 30.52
C GLU A 85 -18.72 -42.25 29.16
N ILE A 86 -17.56 -41.60 29.02
CA ILE A 86 -16.85 -41.47 27.73
C ILE A 86 -16.41 -42.82 27.18
N GLU A 87 -15.80 -43.66 28.02
CA GLU A 87 -15.24 -44.95 27.59
C GLU A 87 -16.29 -45.83 26.90
N GLN A 88 -17.52 -45.81 27.40
CA GLN A 88 -18.65 -46.56 26.85
C GLN A 88 -19.14 -46.00 25.50
N ASN A 89 -18.89 -44.72 25.23
CA ASN A 89 -19.35 -44.02 24.04
C ASN A 89 -18.30 -43.97 22.91
N ILE A 90 -17.01 -44.15 23.21
CA ILE A 90 -15.93 -44.16 22.20
C ILE A 90 -16.21 -45.11 21.03
N PRO A 91 -16.72 -46.35 21.20
CA PRO A 91 -17.03 -47.22 20.07
C PRO A 91 -18.02 -46.64 19.06
N ASN A 92 -18.88 -45.71 19.49
CA ASN A 92 -19.87 -45.04 18.64
C ASN A 92 -19.28 -43.86 17.86
N PHE A 93 -18.08 -43.40 18.22
CA PHE A 93 -17.45 -42.28 17.53
C PHE A 93 -16.96 -42.70 16.14
N PRO A 94 -16.84 -41.74 15.20
CA PRO A 94 -16.14 -41.97 13.95
C PRO A 94 -14.74 -42.54 14.18
N GLU A 95 -14.32 -43.52 13.39
CA GLU A 95 -13.03 -44.22 13.54
C GLU A 95 -11.83 -43.26 13.65
N GLU A 96 -11.87 -42.14 12.93
CA GLU A 96 -10.82 -41.11 12.95
C GLU A 96 -10.75 -40.31 14.28
N LEU A 97 -11.80 -40.32 15.10
CA LEU A 97 -11.88 -39.61 16.38
C LEU A 97 -11.64 -40.52 17.60
N GLN A 98 -11.91 -41.83 17.47
CA GLN A 98 -11.67 -42.81 18.54
C GLN A 98 -10.26 -42.78 19.15
N PRO A 99 -9.15 -42.73 18.37
CA PRO A 99 -7.82 -42.71 18.96
C PRO A 99 -7.57 -41.46 19.81
N LYS A 100 -8.11 -40.30 19.40
CA LYS A 100 -7.99 -39.03 20.14
C LYS A 100 -8.75 -39.05 21.46
N ALA A 101 -9.95 -39.64 21.47
CA ALA A 101 -10.68 -39.82 22.72
C ALA A 101 -9.98 -40.81 23.68
N LYS A 102 -9.39 -41.90 23.15
CA LYS A 102 -8.61 -42.87 23.97
C LYS A 102 -7.33 -42.27 24.53
N GLU A 103 -6.67 -41.40 23.77
CA GLU A 103 -5.48 -40.66 24.21
C GLU A 103 -5.80 -39.81 25.45
N LEU A 104 -6.91 -39.07 25.44
CA LEU A 104 -7.36 -38.29 26.60
C LEU A 104 -7.54 -39.17 27.84
N LEU A 105 -8.29 -40.28 27.73
CA LEU A 105 -8.48 -41.20 28.87
C LEU A 105 -7.17 -41.79 29.38
N THR A 106 -6.21 -42.04 28.49
CA THR A 106 -4.88 -42.52 28.85
C THR A 106 -4.13 -41.46 29.67
N ILE A 107 -4.21 -40.18 29.29
CA ILE A 107 -3.55 -39.10 30.04
C ILE A 107 -4.18 -38.94 31.43
N PHE A 108 -5.50 -39.09 31.57
CA PHE A 108 -6.16 -39.04 32.88
C PHE A 108 -5.65 -40.10 33.85
N SER A 109 -5.41 -41.32 33.35
CA SER A 109 -4.96 -42.45 34.17
C SER A 109 -3.47 -42.42 34.52
N LEU A 110 -2.69 -41.50 33.93
CA LEU A 110 -1.28 -41.33 34.29
C LEU A 110 -1.13 -40.79 35.72
N GLU A 111 -0.27 -41.44 36.51
CA GLU A 111 0.18 -40.94 37.82
C GLU A 111 1.38 -39.99 37.64
N ILE A 112 1.09 -38.78 37.17
CA ILE A 112 2.08 -37.69 36.96
C ILE A 112 1.64 -36.45 37.73
N SER A 113 2.52 -35.44 37.80
CA SER A 113 2.19 -34.16 38.43
C SER A 113 1.01 -33.47 37.76
N ASP A 114 0.23 -32.70 38.53
CA ASP A 114 -0.92 -31.96 38.02
C ASP A 114 -0.51 -31.00 36.89
N ASP A 115 0.65 -30.35 37.01
CA ASP A 115 1.16 -29.40 36.01
C ASP A 115 1.42 -30.11 34.68
N GLU A 116 2.18 -31.21 34.71
CA GLU A 116 2.48 -32.01 33.52
C GLU A 116 1.20 -32.63 32.92
N LYS A 117 0.26 -33.06 33.77
CA LYS A 117 -1.02 -33.61 33.33
C LYS A 117 -1.84 -32.54 32.61
N SER A 118 -1.93 -31.35 33.17
CA SER A 118 -2.69 -30.23 32.62
C SER A 118 -2.17 -29.79 31.26
N GLU A 119 -0.84 -29.68 31.10
CA GLU A 119 -0.21 -29.34 29.81
C GLU A 119 -0.46 -30.42 28.74
N LYS A 120 -0.33 -31.70 29.10
CA LYS A 120 -0.62 -32.81 28.19
C LYS A 120 -2.08 -32.84 27.77
N LEU A 121 -2.99 -32.58 28.71
CA LEU A 121 -4.43 -32.52 28.44
C LEU A 121 -4.79 -31.34 27.54
N GLU A 122 -4.25 -30.14 27.79
CA GLU A 122 -4.45 -28.97 26.92
C GLU A 122 -4.09 -29.29 25.46
N SER A 123 -2.90 -29.84 25.23
CA SER A 123 -2.43 -30.21 23.90
C SER A 123 -3.33 -31.27 23.24
N SER A 124 -3.66 -32.34 23.98
CA SER A 124 -4.51 -33.43 23.48
C SER A 124 -5.95 -32.97 23.20
N LEU A 125 -6.48 -32.03 23.98
CA LEU A 125 -7.78 -31.39 23.74
C LEU A 125 -7.79 -30.55 22.47
N GLY A 126 -6.74 -29.75 22.25
CA GLY A 126 -6.58 -29.00 21.01
C GLY A 126 -6.61 -29.92 19.78
N ASP A 127 -5.86 -31.01 19.86
CA ASP A 127 -5.81 -32.06 18.83
C ASP A 127 -7.16 -32.74 18.59
N PHE A 128 -7.88 -33.07 19.68
CA PHE A 128 -9.19 -33.73 19.58
C PHE A 128 -10.25 -32.78 19.01
N LEU A 129 -10.26 -31.53 19.47
CA LEU A 129 -11.17 -30.49 18.99
C LEU A 129 -10.93 -30.16 17.51
N PHE A 130 -9.66 -30.03 17.11
CA PHE A 130 -9.28 -29.84 15.70
C PHE A 130 -9.71 -31.02 14.82
N SER A 131 -9.48 -32.25 15.30
CA SER A 131 -9.89 -33.45 14.58
C SER A 131 -11.41 -33.53 14.42
N THR A 132 -12.15 -33.14 15.45
CA THR A 132 -13.61 -33.07 15.45
C THR A 132 -14.13 -32.01 14.46
N GLU A 133 -13.53 -30.82 14.42
CA GLU A 133 -13.84 -29.80 13.43
C GLU A 133 -13.57 -30.32 12.00
N LYS A 134 -12.45 -31.00 11.79
CA LYS A 134 -12.07 -31.55 10.49
C LYS A 134 -13.06 -32.62 10.03
N TYR A 135 -13.44 -33.54 10.91
CA TYR A 135 -14.48 -34.55 10.65
C TYR A 135 -15.79 -33.87 10.24
N TYR A 136 -16.26 -32.91 11.01
CA TYR A 136 -17.47 -32.16 10.70
C TYR A 136 -17.41 -31.43 9.35
N LYS A 137 -16.32 -30.71 9.08
CA LYS A 137 -16.10 -30.02 7.79
C LYS A 137 -16.10 -31.00 6.61
N LYS A 138 -15.60 -32.22 6.80
CA LYS A 138 -15.63 -33.28 5.79
C LYS A 138 -17.05 -33.81 5.57
N THR A 139 -17.77 -34.10 6.65
CA THR A 139 -19.14 -34.65 6.60
C THR A 139 -20.14 -33.65 6.02
N THR A 140 -20.09 -32.39 6.44
CA THR A 140 -20.98 -31.32 5.96
C THR A 140 -20.81 -30.95 4.48
N LYS A 141 -19.72 -31.39 3.83
CA LYS A 141 -19.50 -31.25 2.38
C LYS A 141 -20.19 -32.34 1.56
N GLN A 142 -20.67 -33.41 2.19
CA GLN A 142 -21.37 -34.48 1.49
C GLN A 142 -22.72 -33.99 0.96
N PRO A 143 -23.20 -34.49 -0.20
CA PRO A 143 -24.37 -33.96 -0.88
C PRO A 143 -25.63 -33.84 -0.02
N HIS A 144 -25.90 -34.83 0.85
CA HIS A 144 -27.08 -34.82 1.72
C HIS A 144 -27.05 -33.74 2.81
N PHE A 145 -25.89 -33.16 3.10
CA PHE A 145 -25.79 -32.04 4.05
C PHE A 145 -25.91 -30.69 3.34
N ILE A 146 -25.85 -30.63 2.01
CA ILE A 146 -25.86 -29.35 1.29
C ILE A 146 -27.29 -28.79 1.29
N THR A 147 -27.45 -27.56 1.78
CA THR A 147 -28.74 -26.86 1.80
C THR A 147 -28.80 -25.79 0.70
N PRO A 148 -30.00 -25.34 0.28
CA PRO A 148 -30.14 -24.20 -0.63
C PRO A 148 -29.47 -22.93 -0.14
N ILE A 149 -29.39 -22.72 1.19
CA ILE A 149 -28.64 -21.60 1.78
C ILE A 149 -27.14 -21.71 1.47
N ASP A 150 -26.56 -22.90 1.48
CA ASP A 150 -25.14 -23.11 1.20
C ASP A 150 -24.81 -22.73 -0.26
N GLU A 151 -25.69 -23.11 -1.19
CA GLU A 151 -25.58 -22.73 -2.61
C GLU A 151 -25.76 -21.23 -2.81
N TYR A 152 -26.73 -20.62 -2.14
CA TYR A 152 -26.97 -19.18 -2.16
C TYR A 152 -25.76 -18.39 -1.63
N LYS A 153 -25.18 -18.80 -0.49
CA LYS A 153 -23.97 -18.18 0.07
C LYS A 153 -22.78 -18.29 -0.91
N LYS A 154 -22.61 -19.45 -1.53
CA LYS A 154 -21.56 -19.68 -2.55
C LYS A 154 -21.77 -18.77 -3.76
N LYS A 155 -23.01 -18.66 -4.23
CA LYS A 155 -23.40 -17.78 -5.35
C LYS A 155 -23.11 -16.32 -5.05
N ILE A 156 -23.52 -15.81 -3.89
CA ILE A 156 -23.19 -14.44 -3.46
C ILE A 156 -21.69 -14.22 -3.43
N LYS A 157 -20.92 -15.13 -2.84
CA LYS A 157 -19.45 -14.98 -2.75
C LYS A 157 -18.81 -14.84 -4.13
N ILE A 158 -19.25 -15.63 -5.10
CA ILE A 158 -18.78 -15.56 -6.49
C ILE A 158 -19.23 -14.26 -7.15
N GLN A 159 -20.48 -13.85 -6.97
CA GLN A 159 -21.01 -12.59 -7.50
C GLN A 159 -20.26 -11.36 -6.95
N SER A 160 -20.00 -11.33 -5.64
CA SER A 160 -19.21 -10.27 -5.00
C SER A 160 -17.78 -10.20 -5.56
N LEU A 161 -17.14 -11.35 -5.79
CA LEU A 161 -15.81 -11.39 -6.39
C LEU A 161 -15.82 -10.86 -7.83
N LEU A 162 -16.79 -11.28 -8.64
CA LEU A 162 -16.94 -10.78 -10.01
C LEU A 162 -17.20 -9.28 -10.04
N PHE A 163 -18.05 -8.77 -9.15
CA PHE A 163 -18.32 -7.35 -9.02
C PHE A 163 -17.05 -6.56 -8.71
N LEU A 164 -16.22 -7.04 -7.76
CA LEU A 164 -14.94 -6.39 -7.43
C LEU A 164 -13.98 -6.34 -8.63
N ILE A 165 -13.91 -7.40 -9.41
CA ILE A 165 -13.07 -7.46 -10.62
C ILE A 165 -13.56 -6.43 -11.65
N VAL A 166 -14.86 -6.39 -11.94
CA VAL A 166 -15.44 -5.43 -12.89
C VAL A 166 -15.25 -4.00 -12.40
N PHE A 167 -15.45 -3.76 -11.11
CA PHE A 167 -15.26 -2.45 -10.49
C PHE A 167 -13.81 -1.97 -10.60
N ALA A 168 -12.83 -2.87 -10.40
CA ALA A 168 -11.40 -2.54 -10.55
C ALA A 168 -11.04 -2.19 -12.02
N ILE A 169 -11.59 -2.91 -12.99
CA ILE A 169 -11.37 -2.62 -14.42
C ILE A 169 -12.02 -1.28 -14.79
N PHE A 170 -13.23 -1.02 -14.29
CA PHE A 170 -13.92 0.23 -14.53
C PHE A 170 -13.19 1.42 -13.90
N SER A 171 -12.76 1.32 -12.64
CA SER A 171 -12.06 2.41 -11.94
C SER A 171 -10.72 2.76 -12.59
N THR A 172 -9.95 1.75 -13.01
CA THR A 172 -8.70 1.97 -13.75
C THR A 172 -8.93 2.65 -15.10
N SER A 173 -10.02 2.30 -15.81
CA SER A 173 -10.40 2.93 -17.08
C SER A 173 -10.82 4.39 -16.88
N VAL A 174 -11.66 4.67 -15.87
CA VAL A 174 -12.05 6.04 -15.50
C VAL A 174 -10.83 6.88 -15.11
N PHE A 175 -9.91 6.32 -14.33
CA PHE A 175 -8.69 7.03 -13.93
C PHE A 175 -7.79 7.36 -15.13
N LYS A 176 -7.63 6.43 -16.08
CA LYS A 176 -6.90 6.68 -17.33
C LYS A 176 -7.54 7.80 -18.14
N LEU A 177 -8.87 7.77 -18.29
CA LEU A 177 -9.61 8.82 -18.99
C LEU A 177 -9.46 10.18 -18.30
N TYR A 178 -9.55 10.21 -16.97
CA TYR A 178 -9.30 11.42 -16.18
C TYR A 178 -7.90 11.98 -16.44
N LYS A 179 -6.86 11.14 -16.40
CA LYS A 179 -5.48 11.57 -16.68
C LYS A 179 -5.30 12.11 -18.10
N ILE A 180 -5.94 11.50 -19.10
CA ILE A 180 -5.93 11.99 -20.48
C ILE A 180 -6.63 13.35 -20.58
N PHE A 181 -7.77 13.51 -19.91
CA PHE A 181 -8.51 14.77 -19.89
C PHE A 181 -7.73 15.89 -19.19
N GLU A 182 -7.14 15.58 -18.04
CA GLU A 182 -6.25 16.48 -17.28
C GLU A 182 -5.05 16.91 -18.13
N ALA A 183 -4.46 16.01 -18.91
CA ALA A 183 -3.35 16.34 -19.82
C ALA A 183 -3.78 17.23 -21.00
N LYS A 184 -5.00 17.06 -21.55
CA LYS A 184 -5.50 17.87 -22.67
C LYS A 184 -5.93 19.28 -22.28
N THR A 185 -6.35 19.48 -21.03
CA THR A 185 -6.94 20.73 -20.56
C THR A 185 -5.97 21.62 -19.81
N TYR A 186 -4.80 21.09 -19.43
CA TYR A 186 -3.74 21.90 -18.83
C TYR A 186 -3.21 22.94 -19.82
N LYS A 187 -3.11 24.19 -19.39
CA LYS A 187 -2.48 25.27 -20.13
C LYS A 187 -1.54 26.00 -19.19
N LEU A 188 -0.28 26.14 -19.61
CA LEU A 188 0.68 26.96 -18.89
C LEU A 188 0.20 28.42 -18.84
N LYS A 189 0.38 29.05 -17.69
CA LYS A 189 0.10 30.47 -17.48
C LYS A 189 1.41 31.25 -17.49
N ASN A 190 1.34 32.57 -17.61
CA ASN A 190 2.48 33.43 -17.34
C ASN A 190 2.98 33.21 -15.91
N ASP A 191 4.29 33.29 -15.71
CA ASP A 191 4.94 33.05 -14.43
C ASP A 191 6.15 33.98 -14.27
N ILE A 192 6.87 33.84 -13.17
CA ILE A 192 8.04 34.66 -12.84
C ILE A 192 9.25 33.75 -12.70
N VAL A 193 10.33 34.11 -13.38
CA VAL A 193 11.67 33.58 -13.10
C VAL A 193 12.34 34.55 -12.12
N GLN A 194 12.89 34.02 -11.03
CA GLN A 194 13.60 34.83 -10.04
C GLN A 194 15.08 34.50 -10.07
N VAL A 195 15.89 35.54 -10.18
CA VAL A 195 17.35 35.45 -10.25
C VAL A 195 17.91 36.08 -8.99
N TYR A 196 18.64 35.31 -8.19
CA TYR A 196 19.30 35.77 -6.97
C TYR A 196 20.80 35.91 -7.20
N TYR A 197 21.37 36.95 -6.63
CA TYR A 197 22.79 37.29 -6.74
C TYR A 197 23.47 37.06 -5.39
N PHE A 198 24.56 36.30 -5.40
CA PHE A 198 25.33 35.97 -4.19
C PHE A 198 26.72 36.60 -4.25
N PRO A 199 27.16 37.27 -3.17
CA PRO A 199 28.51 37.81 -3.08
C PRO A 199 29.61 36.72 -3.17
N LYS A 200 30.81 37.08 -3.66
CA LYS A 200 31.95 36.16 -3.87
C LYS A 200 32.41 35.43 -2.61
N ASN A 201 32.29 36.10 -1.46
CA ASN A 201 32.81 35.62 -0.17
C ASN A 201 31.72 35.09 0.77
N GLU A 202 30.47 34.98 0.32
CA GLU A 202 29.37 34.47 1.14
C GLU A 202 29.11 32.98 0.91
N ASN A 203 28.76 32.29 2.00
CA ASN A 203 28.28 30.91 1.92
C ASN A 203 26.93 30.86 1.19
N LEU A 204 26.68 29.77 0.47
CA LEU A 204 25.41 29.49 -0.21
C LEU A 204 24.31 29.19 0.82
N GLY A 205 23.87 30.23 1.51
CA GLY A 205 22.78 30.21 2.49
C GLY A 205 21.41 30.40 1.83
N LYS A 206 20.40 30.75 2.65
CA LYS A 206 19.08 31.09 2.11
C LYS A 206 19.19 32.37 1.26
N PRO A 207 18.67 32.39 0.02
CA PRO A 207 18.68 33.60 -0.80
C PRO A 207 17.90 34.72 -0.10
N LEU A 208 18.43 35.94 -0.18
CA LEU A 208 17.77 37.16 0.31
C LEU A 208 16.96 37.79 -0.82
N GLU A 209 15.70 38.13 -0.58
CA GLU A 209 14.81 38.70 -1.62
C GLU A 209 15.31 40.06 -2.14
N GLU A 210 15.97 40.85 -1.29
CA GLU A 210 16.57 42.15 -1.64
C GLU A 210 17.68 42.04 -2.70
N ASN A 211 18.32 40.88 -2.81
CA ASN A 211 19.36 40.58 -3.79
C ASN A 211 18.82 39.75 -4.95
N SER A 212 17.57 40.01 -5.34
CA SER A 212 16.90 39.27 -6.41
C SER A 212 16.21 40.16 -7.43
N ILE A 213 16.12 39.66 -8.65
CA ILE A 213 15.40 40.28 -9.74
C ILE A 213 14.39 39.28 -10.28
N LYS A 214 13.16 39.76 -10.45
CA LYS A 214 12.03 38.99 -10.99
C LYS A 214 11.81 39.37 -12.44
N ALA A 215 11.66 38.37 -13.30
CA ALA A 215 11.36 38.53 -14.71
C ALA A 215 10.10 37.76 -15.06
N GLU A 216 9.10 38.46 -15.61
CA GLU A 216 7.91 37.79 -16.13
C GLU A 216 8.26 36.97 -17.38
N ILE A 217 7.74 35.75 -17.42
CA ILE A 217 7.90 34.85 -18.56
C ILE A 217 6.53 34.33 -19.01
N SER A 218 6.33 34.35 -20.33
CA SER A 218 5.16 33.72 -20.95
C SER A 218 5.56 32.44 -21.67
N PRO A 219 4.72 31.39 -21.63
CA PRO A 219 4.99 30.13 -22.31
C PRO A 219 5.30 30.37 -23.80
N SER A 220 6.43 29.85 -24.28
CA SER A 220 6.84 29.92 -25.67
C SER A 220 7.83 28.82 -26.02
N ILE A 221 7.68 28.29 -27.23
CA ILE A 221 8.61 27.30 -27.82
C ILE A 221 9.86 27.99 -28.37
N GLU A 222 9.70 29.26 -28.75
CA GLU A 222 10.77 30.13 -29.23
C GLU A 222 11.67 30.56 -28.07
N TRP A 223 12.96 30.69 -28.37
CA TRP A 223 13.93 31.25 -27.44
C TRP A 223 13.63 32.72 -27.20
N LYS A 224 13.47 33.09 -25.94
CA LYS A 224 13.29 34.47 -25.50
C LYS A 224 14.51 34.90 -24.69
N THR A 225 14.87 36.14 -24.89
CA THR A 225 16.01 36.75 -24.22
C THR A 225 15.49 37.75 -23.21
N ILE A 226 15.86 37.56 -21.94
CA ILE A 226 15.57 38.52 -20.87
C ILE A 226 16.84 39.28 -20.52
N LEU A 227 16.72 40.60 -20.34
CA LEU A 227 17.82 41.48 -19.95
C LEU A 227 17.54 41.98 -18.53
N LEU A 228 18.40 41.61 -17.59
CA LEU A 228 18.27 41.93 -16.17
C LEU A 228 19.42 42.85 -15.76
N PRO A 229 19.16 43.93 -15.00
CA PRO A 229 20.24 44.74 -14.45
C PRO A 229 21.10 43.90 -13.51
N PHE A 230 22.41 44.12 -13.51
CA PHE A 230 23.32 43.46 -12.58
C PHE A 230 23.47 44.34 -11.34
N PRO A 231 23.36 43.80 -10.11
CA PRO A 231 23.71 44.55 -8.91
C PRO A 231 25.20 44.92 -8.94
N SER A 232 25.59 45.98 -8.22
CA SER A 232 26.89 46.68 -8.32
C SER A 232 28.10 45.80 -8.76
N PRO A 233 28.93 46.26 -9.73
CA PRO A 233 29.82 45.43 -10.55
C PRO A 233 30.96 44.64 -9.87
N THR A 234 31.13 44.68 -8.55
CA THR A 234 32.34 44.15 -7.89
C THR A 234 32.17 42.88 -7.08
N ASP A 235 30.96 42.58 -6.59
CA ASP A 235 30.88 41.62 -5.47
C ASP A 235 30.14 40.33 -5.78
N VAL A 236 29.44 40.16 -6.90
CA VAL A 236 28.72 38.91 -7.18
C VAL A 236 29.68 37.82 -7.67
N GLY A 237 29.67 36.67 -6.99
CA GLY A 237 30.40 35.47 -7.41
C GLY A 237 29.50 34.39 -8.00
N LYS A 238 28.25 34.31 -7.56
CA LYS A 238 27.33 33.22 -7.92
C LYS A 238 25.92 33.75 -8.20
N ILE A 239 25.19 33.06 -9.08
CA ILE A 239 23.79 33.32 -9.39
C ILE A 239 22.99 32.07 -9.05
N ARG A 240 21.81 32.24 -8.46
CA ARG A 240 20.79 31.20 -8.39
C ARG A 240 19.61 31.59 -9.25
N ILE A 241 19.16 30.68 -10.09
CA ILE A 241 17.97 30.87 -10.90
C ILE A 241 16.90 29.91 -10.41
N ASP A 242 15.81 30.48 -9.91
CA ASP A 242 14.62 29.75 -9.49
C ASP A 242 13.64 29.77 -10.68
N PRO A 243 13.40 28.62 -11.32
CA PRO A 243 12.46 28.52 -12.41
C PRO A 243 11.01 28.64 -11.89
N VAL A 244 10.10 28.72 -12.85
CA VAL A 244 8.66 28.92 -12.67
C VAL A 244 8.00 27.96 -11.65
N ASN A 245 7.06 28.49 -10.87
CA ASN A 245 6.33 27.76 -9.82
C ASN A 245 5.07 27.08 -10.37
N GLN A 246 5.19 26.42 -11.52
CA GLN A 246 4.10 25.68 -12.16
C GLN A 246 4.48 24.21 -12.37
N ASN A 247 3.63 23.31 -11.87
CA ASN A 247 3.74 21.89 -12.16
C ASN A 247 3.70 21.64 -13.68
N ARG A 248 4.44 20.64 -14.18
CA ARG A 248 4.49 20.30 -15.62
C ARG A 248 5.06 21.42 -16.52
N ALA A 249 5.79 22.37 -15.95
CA ALA A 249 6.63 23.32 -16.66
C ALA A 249 8.01 22.73 -16.96
N LYS A 250 8.59 23.16 -18.08
CA LYS A 250 10.02 23.02 -18.37
C LYS A 250 10.58 24.40 -18.69
N LEU A 251 11.60 24.81 -17.94
CA LEU A 251 12.43 25.96 -18.29
C LEU A 251 13.70 25.42 -18.92
N GLN A 252 13.99 25.83 -20.15
CA GLN A 252 15.25 25.50 -20.81
C GLN A 252 16.08 26.76 -20.99
N ILE A 253 17.39 26.65 -20.77
CA ILE A 253 18.31 27.78 -20.86
C ILE A 253 19.39 27.44 -21.86
N LYS A 254 19.55 28.32 -22.85
CA LYS A 254 20.49 28.17 -23.95
C LYS A 254 21.83 28.79 -23.61
N GLU A 255 21.81 30.04 -23.14
CA GLU A 255 23.02 30.80 -22.85
C GLU A 255 22.75 31.90 -21.81
N ILE A 256 23.83 32.35 -21.19
CA ILE A 256 23.88 33.55 -20.34
C ILE A 256 25.03 34.42 -20.81
N GLN A 257 24.75 35.71 -21.06
CA GLN A 257 25.74 36.71 -21.45
C GLN A 257 25.82 37.81 -20.39
N TYR A 258 27.04 38.24 -20.08
CA TYR A 258 27.36 39.33 -19.18
C TYR A 258 27.72 40.56 -20.01
N LEU A 259 27.03 41.67 -19.79
CA LEU A 259 27.20 42.88 -20.60
C LEU A 259 27.64 44.08 -19.77
N ASP A 260 28.37 44.99 -20.42
CA ASP A 260 28.75 46.28 -19.85
C ASP A 260 27.59 47.29 -19.87
N LYS A 261 27.87 48.53 -19.42
CA LYS A 261 26.88 49.63 -19.42
C LYS A 261 26.35 49.97 -20.81
N ASP A 262 27.15 49.73 -21.85
CA ASP A 262 26.82 49.97 -23.26
C ASP A 262 26.14 48.76 -23.92
N LYS A 263 25.81 47.71 -23.15
CA LYS A 263 25.24 46.45 -23.61
C LYS A 263 26.16 45.68 -24.57
N LYS A 264 27.47 45.88 -24.50
CA LYS A 264 28.44 45.02 -25.18
C LYS A 264 28.72 43.79 -24.35
N VAL A 265 28.81 42.64 -25.02
CA VAL A 265 29.10 41.36 -24.37
C VAL A 265 30.55 41.37 -23.87
N ILE A 266 30.71 41.25 -22.56
CA ILE A 266 32.00 41.10 -21.89
C ILE A 266 32.40 39.62 -21.88
N ALA A 267 31.43 38.75 -21.57
CA ALA A 267 31.61 37.31 -21.50
C ALA A 267 30.25 36.62 -21.72
N GLY A 268 30.29 35.33 -22.06
CA GLY A 268 29.08 34.54 -22.20
C GLY A 268 29.35 33.06 -21.95
N ARG A 269 28.28 32.32 -21.64
CA ARG A 269 28.30 30.89 -21.41
C ARG A 269 27.16 30.25 -22.19
N ASP A 270 27.50 29.31 -23.06
CA ASP A 270 26.54 28.40 -23.68
C ASP A 270 26.32 27.19 -22.78
N PHE A 271 25.09 26.72 -22.71
CA PHE A 271 24.70 25.55 -21.94
C PHE A 271 24.34 24.42 -22.89
N LYS A 272 25.36 23.67 -23.36
CA LYS A 272 25.17 22.53 -24.26
C LYS A 272 25.33 21.19 -23.53
N ILE A 273 24.55 20.20 -23.95
CA ILE A 273 24.69 18.82 -23.50
C ILE A 273 25.56 18.06 -24.51
N THR A 274 26.66 17.46 -24.04
CA THR A 274 27.56 16.62 -24.83
C THR A 274 26.85 15.35 -25.34
N GLN A 275 27.44 14.68 -26.33
CA GLN A 275 26.96 13.39 -26.85
C GLN A 275 26.83 12.29 -25.77
N ASN A 276 27.52 12.44 -24.63
CA ASN A 276 27.47 11.52 -23.50
C ASN A 276 26.39 11.89 -22.47
N ASN A 277 25.48 12.81 -22.78
CA ASN A 277 24.46 13.35 -21.88
C ASN A 277 25.03 14.05 -20.63
N LEU A 278 26.27 14.52 -20.70
CA LEU A 278 26.89 15.36 -19.67
C LEU A 278 26.80 16.81 -20.10
N VAL A 279 26.52 17.72 -19.17
CA VAL A 279 26.56 19.15 -19.46
C VAL A 279 28.02 19.57 -19.70
N GLU A 280 28.28 20.29 -20.79
CA GLU A 280 29.60 20.89 -21.03
C GLU A 280 29.93 21.87 -19.88
N ASN A 281 31.17 21.81 -19.35
CA ASN A 281 31.64 22.64 -18.22
C ASN A 281 30.84 22.44 -16.90
N MET A 282 30.49 21.18 -16.60
CA MET A 282 29.81 20.72 -15.37
C MET A 282 30.50 21.19 -14.07
N ASP A 283 31.82 21.36 -14.09
CA ASP A 283 32.65 21.87 -12.99
C ASP A 283 32.28 23.30 -12.53
N GLN A 284 31.52 24.03 -13.35
CA GLN A 284 31.10 25.41 -13.08
C GLN A 284 29.61 25.52 -12.68
N ILE A 285 28.91 24.38 -12.59
CA ILE A 285 27.52 24.27 -12.10
C ILE A 285 27.59 23.60 -10.73
N PHE A 286 27.49 24.43 -9.68
CA PHE A 286 27.86 24.02 -8.33
C PHE A 286 26.80 23.14 -7.64
N GLU A 287 25.51 23.42 -7.87
CA GLU A 287 24.43 22.67 -7.24
C GLU A 287 23.15 22.78 -8.07
N VAL A 288 22.51 21.63 -8.30
CA VAL A 288 21.26 21.48 -9.04
C VAL A 288 20.29 20.74 -8.13
N ARG A 289 19.26 21.42 -7.62
CA ARG A 289 18.28 20.81 -6.72
C ARG A 289 16.97 20.56 -7.44
N MET A 290 16.55 19.29 -7.45
CA MET A 290 15.23 18.85 -7.92
C MET A 290 14.91 19.20 -9.38
N VAL A 291 15.96 19.41 -10.18
CA VAL A 291 15.92 19.48 -11.64
C VAL A 291 16.39 18.14 -12.19
N LYS A 292 15.56 17.49 -13.00
CA LYS A 292 15.99 16.33 -13.80
C LYS A 292 16.65 16.85 -15.06
N ILE A 293 17.98 16.74 -15.14
CA ILE A 293 18.70 16.84 -16.40
C ILE A 293 18.33 15.58 -17.19
N ASP A 294 17.38 15.71 -18.12
CA ASP A 294 16.82 14.56 -18.84
C ASP A 294 17.82 14.04 -19.87
N SER A 295 18.63 13.06 -19.48
CA SER A 295 19.58 12.35 -20.34
C SER A 295 18.92 11.53 -21.47
N LYS A 296 17.59 11.50 -21.55
CA LYS A 296 16.84 10.86 -22.63
C LYS A 296 16.14 11.85 -23.57
N ALA A 297 16.23 13.15 -23.33
CA ALA A 297 15.68 14.15 -24.22
C ALA A 297 16.68 14.45 -25.36
N LYS A 298 16.19 14.55 -26.60
CA LYS A 298 16.92 15.13 -27.75
C LYS A 298 17.11 16.66 -27.59
N SER A 299 17.40 17.13 -26.38
CA SER A 299 17.55 18.54 -26.04
C SER A 299 19.04 18.85 -26.01
N GLU A 300 19.49 19.74 -26.90
CA GLU A 300 20.90 20.19 -26.92
C GLU A 300 21.26 21.08 -25.72
N TYR A 301 20.29 21.49 -24.88
CA TYR A 301 20.47 22.51 -23.84
C TYR A 301 20.03 22.06 -22.44
N ILE A 302 20.49 22.77 -21.40
CA ILE A 302 20.07 22.52 -20.01
C ILE A 302 18.55 22.69 -19.88
N GLN A 303 17.93 21.69 -19.28
CA GLN A 303 16.51 21.67 -18.96
C GLN A 303 16.33 21.60 -17.44
N ALA A 304 15.71 22.63 -16.90
CA ALA A 304 15.15 22.65 -15.56
C ALA A 304 13.69 22.19 -15.61
N GLU A 305 13.42 21.02 -15.05
CA GLU A 305 12.07 20.52 -14.85
C GLU A 305 11.74 20.57 -13.37
N THR A 306 10.67 21.28 -13.01
CA THR A 306 10.15 21.30 -11.63
C THR A 306 9.51 19.95 -11.32
N ILE A 307 10.16 19.16 -10.45
CA ILE A 307 9.66 17.84 -10.02
C ILE A 307 8.92 17.92 -8.67
N ASP A 308 9.21 18.95 -7.87
CA ASP A 308 8.70 19.19 -6.52
C ASP A 308 8.85 20.68 -6.15
N ASP A 309 8.53 21.07 -4.92
CA ASP A 309 8.58 22.48 -4.45
C ASP A 309 10.01 23.07 -4.43
N ASN A 310 10.16 24.30 -4.95
CA ASN A 310 11.40 25.12 -4.99
C ASN A 310 12.59 24.53 -5.80
N PRO A 311 12.41 24.28 -7.11
CA PRO A 311 13.53 23.96 -8.00
C PRO A 311 14.52 25.14 -8.06
N PHE A 312 15.82 24.87 -8.21
CA PHE A 312 16.82 25.89 -8.50
C PHE A 312 18.12 25.29 -9.03
N PHE A 313 18.93 26.12 -9.67
CA PHE A 313 20.33 25.77 -9.96
C PHE A 313 21.23 26.99 -9.76
N TYR A 314 22.47 26.72 -9.33
CA TYR A 314 23.50 27.72 -9.13
C TYR A 314 24.49 27.76 -10.28
N LEU A 315 24.93 28.98 -10.62
CA LEU A 315 25.95 29.24 -11.63
C LEU A 315 27.07 30.09 -11.06
N ASP A 316 28.31 29.69 -11.30
CA ASP A 316 29.47 30.54 -11.04
C ASP A 316 29.62 31.57 -12.16
N ILE A 317 29.71 32.85 -11.79
CA ILE A 317 29.88 33.97 -12.72
C ILE A 317 31.33 34.12 -13.14
N GLY A 318 32.30 33.62 -12.37
CA GLY A 318 33.71 33.91 -12.57
C GLY A 318 34.08 35.36 -12.20
N ASN A 319 35.36 35.70 -12.35
CA ASN A 319 35.89 37.01 -11.97
C ASN A 319 35.84 38.01 -13.12
N PHE A 320 34.64 38.54 -13.41
CA PHE A 320 34.47 39.63 -14.37
C PHE A 320 34.34 40.98 -13.68
N SER A 321 34.99 42.00 -14.23
CA SER A 321 34.84 43.40 -13.82
C SER A 321 33.90 44.13 -14.78
N ASN A 322 33.21 45.17 -14.29
CA ASN A 322 32.35 46.07 -15.08
C ASN A 322 31.06 45.48 -15.68
N VAL A 323 30.57 44.34 -15.16
CA VAL A 323 29.27 43.79 -15.56
C VAL A 323 28.15 44.70 -15.05
N SER A 324 27.25 45.12 -15.95
CA SER A 324 26.09 45.97 -15.64
C SER A 324 24.76 45.33 -15.99
N TYR A 325 24.75 44.33 -16.88
CA TYR A 325 23.56 43.56 -17.21
C TYR A 325 23.86 42.07 -17.39
N ILE A 326 22.85 41.24 -17.14
CA ILE A 326 22.82 39.85 -17.55
C ILE A 326 21.74 39.67 -18.59
N GLN A 327 22.10 39.01 -19.67
CA GLN A 327 21.16 38.54 -20.67
C GLN A 327 21.04 37.02 -20.59
N ILE A 328 19.82 36.52 -20.38
CA ILE A 328 19.55 35.09 -20.29
C ILE A 328 18.65 34.70 -21.46
N THR A 329 19.11 33.76 -22.30
CA THR A 329 18.31 33.21 -23.38
C THR A 329 17.67 31.90 -22.92
N MET A 330 16.35 31.90 -22.79
CA MET A 330 15.58 30.79 -22.21
C MET A 330 14.27 30.56 -22.94
N ARG A 331 13.64 29.41 -22.71
CA ARG A 331 12.26 29.15 -23.13
C ARG A 331 11.48 28.40 -22.07
N TYR A 332 10.19 28.68 -22.00
CA TYR A 332 9.28 28.14 -21.00
C TYR A 332 8.19 27.34 -21.72
N ILE A 333 8.23 26.01 -21.61
CA ILE A 333 7.40 25.08 -22.38
C ILE A 333 6.70 24.06 -21.50
N GLU A 334 5.66 23.45 -22.04
CA GLU A 334 4.86 22.43 -21.35
C GLU A 334 5.55 21.05 -21.42
N LYS A 335 5.57 20.32 -20.29
CA LYS A 335 6.25 19.02 -20.18
C LYS A 335 5.75 17.97 -21.18
N TYR A 336 4.46 17.96 -21.48
CA TYR A 336 3.77 16.91 -22.25
C TYR A 336 3.42 17.28 -23.69
N LYS A 337 3.72 18.50 -24.14
CA LYS A 337 3.77 18.79 -25.58
C LYS A 337 5.10 18.25 -26.11
N GLN A 338 5.11 16.95 -26.40
CA GLN A 338 6.08 16.41 -27.35
C GLN A 338 5.80 17.04 -28.71
N PHE A 339 6.84 17.61 -29.33
CA PHE A 339 6.88 17.83 -30.77
C PHE A 339 7.25 16.51 -31.45
#